data_AF-D6U2S0-F1
#
_entry.id   AF-D6U2S0-F1
#
_cell.length_a   1.000
_cell.length_b   1.000
_cell.length_c   1.000
_cell.angle_alpha   90.00
_cell.angle_beta   90.00
_cell.angle_gamma   90.00
#
_symmetry.space_group_name_H-M   'P 1'
#
loop_
_entity.id
_entity.type
_entity.pdbx_description
1 polymer ?
#
loop_
_entity_poly.entity_id
_entity_poly.type
_entity_poly.pdbx_seq_one_letter_code
_entity_poly.pdbx_strand_id
1 'polypeptide(L)' 'MLGIRLEAARARGRQGGRPKAVEKTEPRNLARAKELYAAKQNTVAEMMQMTGFKSRNTFYKYVVNPER' A
#
# COMPACT_ATOMS: atom_id res chain seq x y z
N MET A 1 25.72 9.95 -23.67
CA MET A 1 24.70 9.12 -24.38
C MET A 1 24.27 7.95 -23.49
N LEU A 2 23.46 8.18 -22.45
CA LEU A 2 23.05 7.14 -21.46
C LEU A 2 21.53 7.11 -21.17
N GLY A 3 20.71 7.95 -21.81
CA GLY A 3 19.26 8.04 -21.56
C GLY A 3 18.37 7.04 -22.32
N ILE A 4 18.83 6.58 -23.50
CA ILE A 4 17.99 5.86 -24.48
C ILE A 4 17.46 4.51 -23.96
N ARG A 5 18.22 3.82 -23.11
CA ARG A 5 17.85 2.47 -22.63
C ARG A 5 16.75 2.50 -21.58
N LEU A 6 16.80 3.47 -20.65
CA LEU A 6 15.81 3.60 -19.58
C LEU A 6 14.49 4.12 -20.14
N GLU A 7 14.55 5.11 -21.03
CA GLU A 7 13.37 5.67 -21.70
C GLU A 7 12.69 4.60 -22.57
N ALA A 8 13.45 3.87 -23.38
CA ALA A 8 12.90 2.77 -24.18
C ALA A 8 12.34 1.64 -23.31
N ALA A 9 12.94 1.35 -22.15
CA ALA A 9 12.41 0.37 -21.20
C ALA A 9 11.09 0.84 -20.57
N ARG A 10 10.97 2.12 -20.21
CA ARG A 10 9.74 2.72 -19.69
C ARG A 10 8.64 2.78 -20.76
N ALA A 11 8.98 3.11 -22.01
CA ALA A 11 8.05 3.09 -23.14
C ALA A 11 7.46 1.70 -23.41
N ARG A 12 8.22 0.64 -23.09
CA ARG A 12 7.75 -0.76 -23.09
C ARG A 12 6.98 -1.17 -21.82
N GLY A 13 6.61 -0.21 -20.96
CA GLY A 13 5.81 -0.44 -19.76
C GLY A 13 6.59 -0.94 -18.54
N ARG A 14 7.93 -1.03 -18.57
CA ARG A 14 8.69 -1.41 -17.38
C ARG A 14 8.64 -0.30 -16.33
N GLN A 15 7.88 -0.52 -15.27
CA GLN A 15 7.98 0.26 -14.04
C GLN A 15 9.06 -0.35 -13.14
N GLY A 16 10.18 0.37 -12.99
CA GLY A 16 11.21 0.02 -12.02
C GLY A 16 10.84 0.48 -10.61
N GLY A 17 11.50 -0.09 -9.60
CA GLY A 17 11.29 0.24 -8.18
C GLY A 17 10.92 -0.99 -7.36
N ARG A 18 10.82 -0.80 -6.04
CA ARG A 18 10.36 -1.87 -5.13
C ARG A 18 8.83 -2.00 -5.26
N PRO A 19 8.29 -3.22 -5.47
CA PRO A 19 6.85 -3.47 -5.47
C PRO A 19 6.17 -2.85 -4.24
N LYS A 20 4.98 -2.26 -4.42
CA LYS A 20 4.31 -1.56 -3.31
C LYS A 20 3.96 -2.55 -2.21
N ALA A 21 4.09 -2.11 -0.96
CA ALA A 21 3.77 -2.96 0.19
C ALA A 21 2.33 -3.48 0.16
N VAL A 22 1.39 -2.69 -0.38
CA VAL A 22 -0.02 -3.06 -0.54
C VAL A 22 -0.25 -4.20 -1.54
N GLU A 23 0.64 -4.40 -2.51
CA GLU A 23 0.56 -5.54 -3.45
C GLU A 23 0.82 -6.86 -2.73
N LYS A 24 1.46 -6.82 -1.55
CA LYS A 24 1.66 -7.98 -0.67
C LYS A 24 0.55 -8.12 0.37
N THR A 25 -0.40 -7.19 0.42
CA THR A 25 -1.54 -7.23 1.32
C THR A 25 -2.74 -7.72 0.55
N GLU A 26 -3.40 -8.77 1.05
CA GLU A 26 -4.64 -9.27 0.46
C GLU A 26 -5.66 -8.12 0.31
N PRO A 27 -6.28 -7.92 -0.87
CA PRO A 27 -7.22 -6.82 -1.12
C PRO A 27 -8.36 -6.76 -0.10
N ARG A 28 -8.82 -7.93 0.36
CA ARG A 28 -9.87 -8.08 1.39
C ARG A 28 -9.45 -7.49 2.73
N ASN A 29 -8.18 -7.64 3.11
CA ASN A 29 -7.67 -7.10 4.37
C ASN A 29 -7.55 -5.58 4.33
N LEU A 30 -7.20 -5.01 3.17
CA LEU A 30 -7.19 -3.56 2.97
C LEU A 30 -8.60 -2.97 3.07
N ALA A 31 -9.58 -3.59 2.42
CA ALA A 31 -10.98 -3.16 2.49
C ALA A 31 -11.49 -3.20 3.94
N ARG A 32 -11.28 -4.32 4.63
CA ARG A 32 -11.64 -4.48 6.05
C ARG A 32 -10.96 -3.45 6.95
N ALA A 33 -9.68 -3.14 6.70
CA ALA A 33 -8.96 -2.12 7.47
C ALA A 33 -9.58 -0.72 7.32
N LYS A 34 -10.05 -0.37 6.10
CA LYS A 34 -10.74 0.90 5.84
C LYS A 34 -12.08 0.98 6.57
N GLU A 35 -12.86 -0.11 6.57
CA GLU A 35 -14.12 -0.21 7.31
C GLU A 35 -13.91 -0.06 8.82
N LEU A 36 -12.96 -0.79 9.39
CA LEU A 36 -12.64 -0.71 10.81
C LEU A 36 -12.16 0.68 11.23
N TYR A 37 -11.36 1.33 10.38
CA TYR A 37 -10.88 2.69 10.64
C TYR A 37 -12.02 3.71 10.56
N ALA A 38 -12.94 3.57 9.59
CA ALA A 38 -14.13 4.40 9.47
C ALA A 38 -15.08 4.24 10.65
N ALA A 39 -15.20 3.02 11.20
CA ALA A 39 -16.02 2.74 12.37
C ALA A 39 -15.50 3.41 13.66
N LYS A 40 -14.20 3.73 13.75
CA LYS A 40 -13.54 4.38 14.91
C LYS A 40 -13.74 3.68 16.26
N GLN A 41 -14.09 2.39 16.24
CA GLN A 41 -14.34 1.59 17.45
C GLN A 41 -13.12 0.81 17.94
N ASN A 42 -12.06 0.73 17.11
CA ASN A 42 -10.85 -0.01 17.41
C ASN A 42 -9.65 0.94 17.41
N THR A 43 -8.61 0.61 18.17
CA THR A 43 -7.32 1.27 18.04
C THR A 43 -6.61 0.83 16.77
N VAL A 44 -5.69 1.66 16.26
CA VAL A 44 -4.88 1.33 15.08
C VAL A 44 -4.07 0.04 15.31
N ALA A 45 -3.62 -0.23 16.53
CA ALA A 45 -2.87 -1.44 16.84
C ALA A 45 -3.75 -2.70 16.68
N GLU A 46 -4.97 -2.68 17.22
CA GLU A 46 -5.92 -3.79 17.10
C GLU A 46 -6.34 -4.00 15.64
N MET A 47 -6.60 -2.92 14.90
CA MET A 47 -6.89 -2.99 13.47
C MET A 47 -5.75 -3.66 12.69
N MET A 48 -4.51 -3.29 12.98
CA MET A 48 -3.34 -3.89 12.33
C MET A 48 -3.20 -5.39 12.63
N GLN A 49 -3.46 -5.80 13.88
CA GLN A 49 -3.46 -7.22 14.26
C GLN A 49 -4.55 -8.01 13.53
N MET A 50 -5.77 -7.45 13.43
CA MET A 50 -6.91 -8.10 12.76
C MET A 50 -6.77 -8.20 11.24
N THR A 51 -6.00 -7.30 10.62
CA THR A 51 -5.90 -7.16 9.15
C THR A 51 -4.53 -7.56 8.59
N GLY A 52 -3.58 -7.90 9.47
CA GLY A 52 -2.23 -8.37 9.09
C GLY A 52 -1.28 -7.26 8.63
N PHE A 53 -1.57 -5.99 8.93
CA PHE A 53 -0.64 -4.89 8.65
C PHE A 53 0.56 -4.96 9.59
N LYS A 54 1.76 -5.08 9.02
CA LYS A 54 3.01 -5.21 9.79
C LYS A 54 3.62 -3.87 10.22
N SER A 55 3.14 -2.75 9.68
CA SER A 55 3.71 -1.42 9.96
C SER A 55 2.62 -0.36 10.04
N ARG A 56 2.71 0.49 11.06
CA ARG A 56 1.84 1.66 11.21
C ARG A 56 1.97 2.60 10.01
N ASN A 57 3.18 2.78 9.49
CA ASN A 57 3.41 3.64 8.33
C ASN A 57 2.64 3.14 7.10
N THR A 58 2.70 1.82 6.83
CA THR A 58 1.92 1.20 5.75
C THR A 58 0.42 1.34 6.00
N PHE A 59 -0.03 1.14 7.24
CA PHE A 59 -1.44 1.32 7.60
C PHE A 59 -1.91 2.75 7.30
N TYR A 60 -1.22 3.77 7.83
CA TYR A 60 -1.61 5.17 7.59
C TYR A 60 -1.51 5.58 6.12
N LYS A 61 -0.54 5.04 5.38
CA LYS A 61 -0.39 5.31 3.95
C LYS A 61 -1.56 4.75 3.14
N TYR A 62 -1.97 3.51 3.36
CA TYR A 62 -2.96 2.87 2.49
C TYR A 62 -4.41 2.89 3.00
N VAL A 63 -4.59 3.06 4.32
CA VAL A 63 -5.90 3.04 4.97
C VAL A 63 -6.39 4.46 5.26
N VAL A 64 -5.52 5.34 5.75
CA VAL A 64 -5.89 6.70 6.19
C VAL A 64 -5.65 7.74 5.11
N ASN A 65 -4.54 7.66 4.38
CA ASN A 65 -4.16 8.63 3.35
C ASN A 65 -3.93 7.95 1.98
N PRO A 66 -4.92 7.23 1.42
CA PRO A 66 -4.73 6.44 0.20
C PRO A 66 -4.32 7.26 -1.03
N GLU A 67 -4.55 8.59 -1.00
CA GLU A 67 -4.23 9.54 -2.08
C GLU A 67 -2.78 10.06 -2.04
N ARG A 68 -1.99 9.69 -1.01
CA ARG A 68 -0.57 10.05 -0.84
C ARG A 68 0.39 8.97 -1.33
#